data_AF-A0A3D6BU38-F1
#
_entry.id   AF-A0A3D6BU38-F1
#
_cell.length_a   1.000
_cell.length_b   1.000
_cell.length_c   1.000
_cell.angle_alpha   90.00
_cell.angle_beta   90.00
_cell.angle_gamma   90.00
#
_symmetry.space_group_name_H-M   'P 1'
#
loop_
_entity.id
_entity.type
_entity.pdbx_description
1 polymer ?
#
loop_
_entity_poly.entity_id
_entity_poly.type
_entity_poly.pdbx_seq_one_letter_code
_entity_poly.pdbx_strand_id
1 'polypeptide(L)'
;MNKNFKTSPLPFQGQKRRFVKPFKEALNGFSSDATYVDLFGGSGLLAHTVKQKYPEAKVIWNDYDNFIDRLAAIPQTNALLAELRPILVDLPRKQRVSNELRESVLKVIKAHETKHGYVDYVTLSGSLLFSAKYATNYDQFANETLYNRVKLTDYNADGYLKGVERVQDDYKVLFNRYKSDTTVFLVDPPYLSTDTST
;
A
#
# COMPACT_ATOMS: atom_id res chain seq x y z
N MET A 1 12.03 18.97 -2.98
CA MET A 1 11.99 18.32 -1.65
C MET A 1 11.20 17.03 -1.77
N ASN A 2 11.74 15.88 -1.33
CA ASN A 2 10.95 14.65 -1.23
C ASN A 2 9.88 14.82 -0.16
N LYS A 3 8.64 14.45 -0.45
CA LYS A 3 7.54 14.48 0.52
C LYS A 3 7.83 13.46 1.63
N ASN A 4 7.70 13.87 2.88
CA ASN A 4 7.89 12.98 4.04
C ASN A 4 6.58 12.23 4.32
N PHE A 5 6.51 10.96 3.95
CA PHE A 5 5.32 10.13 4.14
C PHE A 5 5.28 9.57 5.56
N LYS A 6 4.22 9.90 6.31
CA LYS A 6 3.96 9.35 7.65
C LYS A 6 3.05 8.12 7.62
N THR A 7 2.56 7.75 6.45
CA THR A 7 1.64 6.64 6.20
C THR A 7 1.89 6.11 4.78
N SER A 8 1.52 4.86 4.52
CA SER A 8 1.56 4.31 3.17
C SER A 8 0.71 5.15 2.20
N PRO A 9 1.16 5.38 0.95
CA PRO A 9 0.41 6.12 -0.05
C PRO A 9 -0.87 5.40 -0.49
N LEU A 10 -0.90 4.06 -0.40
CA LEU A 10 -2.05 3.21 -0.69
C LEU A 10 -2.53 2.45 0.56
N PRO A 11 -3.81 2.03 0.61
CA PRO A 11 -4.31 1.16 1.67
C PRO A 11 -3.47 -0.12 1.79
N PHE A 12 -3.01 -0.39 3.02
CA PHE A 12 -2.23 -1.57 3.36
C PHE A 12 -2.59 -1.99 4.79
N GLN A 13 -2.94 -3.27 4.96
CA GLN A 13 -3.27 -3.85 6.26
C GLN A 13 -2.01 -3.96 7.12
N GLY A 14 -2.11 -3.66 8.41
CA GLY A 14 -0.94 -3.73 9.30
C GLY A 14 0.10 -2.62 9.11
N GLN A 15 -0.18 -1.59 8.30
CA GLN A 15 0.75 -0.47 8.12
C GLN A 15 1.14 0.19 9.46
N LYS A 16 2.44 0.45 9.63
CA LYS A 16 3.02 0.91 10.90
C LYS A 16 2.92 2.42 11.15
N ARG A 17 1.88 3.08 10.60
CA ARG A 17 1.68 4.55 10.70
C ARG A 17 1.68 5.09 12.14
N ARG A 18 1.14 4.33 13.11
CA ARG A 18 1.12 4.72 14.53
C ARG A 18 2.48 4.52 15.21
N PHE A 19 3.34 3.69 14.62
CA PHE A 19 4.66 3.35 15.15
C PHE A 19 5.80 4.17 14.53
N VAL A 20 5.56 4.92 13.44
CA VAL A 20 6.58 5.74 12.76
C VAL A 20 7.29 6.71 13.72
N LYS A 21 6.57 7.34 14.66
CA LYS A 21 7.17 8.29 15.61
C LYS A 21 8.15 7.61 16.58
N PRO A 22 7.75 6.63 17.40
CA PRO A 22 8.69 5.94 18.29
C PRO A 22 9.79 5.21 17.52
N PHE A 23 9.50 4.70 16.32
CA PHE A 23 10.53 4.11 15.45
C PHE A 23 11.60 5.13 15.06
N LYS A 24 11.21 6.34 14.64
CA LYS A 24 12.17 7.42 14.34
C LYS A 24 13.02 7.79 15.54
N GLU A 25 12.47 7.77 16.76
CA GLU A 25 13.24 8.02 17.98
C GLU A 25 14.24 6.88 18.24
N ALA A 26 13.80 5.61 18.14
CA ALA A 26 14.66 4.44 18.30
C ALA A 26 15.83 4.41 17.31
N LEU A 27 15.62 4.88 16.07
CA LEU A 27 16.69 4.96 15.07
C LEU A 27 17.90 5.79 15.53
N ASN A 28 17.75 6.73 16.48
CA ASN A 28 18.89 7.51 17.02
C ASN A 28 19.96 6.65 17.69
N GLY A 29 19.61 5.44 18.14
CA GLY A 29 20.56 4.50 18.74
C GLY A 29 21.40 3.72 17.75
N PHE A 30 21.20 3.91 16.44
CA PHE A 30 21.86 3.17 15.38
C PHE A 30 22.64 4.10 14.45
N SER A 31 23.69 3.57 13.83
CA SER A 31 24.55 4.36 12.95
C SER A 31 23.83 4.83 11.69
N SER A 32 24.11 6.06 11.25
CA SER A 32 23.51 6.64 10.05
C SER A 32 24.04 6.06 8.74
N ASP A 33 25.13 5.30 8.78
CA ASP A 33 25.78 4.63 7.64
C ASP A 33 25.58 3.10 7.64
N ALA A 34 24.84 2.57 8.62
CA ALA A 34 24.52 1.14 8.69
C ALA A 34 23.71 0.68 7.47
N THR A 35 23.75 -0.63 7.19
CA THR A 35 22.83 -1.25 6.24
C THR A 35 21.54 -1.61 6.95
N TYR A 36 20.43 -1.01 6.54
CA TYR A 36 19.11 -1.30 7.10
C TYR A 36 18.36 -2.26 6.20
N VAL A 37 17.87 -3.36 6.76
CA VAL A 37 17.17 -4.40 6.00
C VAL A 37 15.79 -4.62 6.60
N ASP A 38 14.77 -4.19 5.87
CA ASP A 38 13.37 -4.44 6.20
C ASP A 38 12.95 -5.82 5.69
N LEU A 39 12.95 -6.82 6.59
CA LEU A 39 12.73 -8.22 6.23
C LEU A 39 11.28 -8.52 5.86
N PHE A 40 10.34 -7.75 6.41
CA PHE A 40 8.89 -7.90 6.23
C PHE A 40 8.32 -6.57 5.75
N GLY A 41 8.82 -6.13 4.59
CA GLY A 41 8.72 -4.75 4.15
C GLY A 41 7.30 -4.24 3.97
N GLY A 42 6.36 -5.10 3.59
CA GLY A 42 4.96 -4.72 3.32
C GLY A 42 4.88 -3.44 2.48
N SER A 43 4.13 -2.44 2.96
CA SER A 43 4.02 -1.12 2.29
C SER A 43 5.33 -0.30 2.18
N GLY A 44 6.45 -0.76 2.72
CA GLY A 44 7.75 -0.06 2.70
C GLY A 44 7.83 1.16 3.62
N LEU A 45 6.87 1.35 4.53
CA LEU A 45 6.79 2.57 5.36
C LEU A 45 7.99 2.72 6.32
N LEU A 46 8.50 1.61 6.86
CA LEU A 46 9.67 1.63 7.73
C LEU A 46 10.95 1.89 6.92
N ALA A 47 11.13 1.20 5.79
CA ALA A 47 12.22 1.49 4.85
C ALA A 47 12.24 2.96 4.38
N HIS A 48 11.09 3.52 3.98
CA HIS A 48 10.94 4.96 3.68
C HIS A 48 11.42 5.82 4.85
N THR A 49 10.96 5.49 6.05
CA THR A 49 11.28 6.24 7.27
C THR A 49 12.77 6.25 7.56
N VAL A 50 13.46 5.11 7.42
CA VAL A 50 14.91 5.02 7.55
C VAL A 50 15.59 5.89 6.50
N LYS A 51 15.23 5.75 5.21
CA LYS A 51 15.91 6.47 4.13
C LYS A 51 15.72 7.99 4.21
N GLN A 52 14.58 8.46 4.72
CA GLN A 52 14.36 9.88 5.00
C GLN A 52 15.21 10.40 6.16
N LYS A 53 15.48 9.56 7.17
CA LYS A 53 16.28 9.93 8.33
C LYS A 53 17.78 9.85 8.05
N TYR A 54 18.20 8.82 7.30
CA TYR A 54 19.57 8.54 6.92
C TYR A 54 19.68 8.45 5.39
N PRO A 55 19.79 9.60 4.68
CA PRO A 55 19.82 9.63 3.22
C PRO A 55 20.96 8.82 2.60
N GLU A 56 22.11 8.73 3.28
CA GLU A 56 23.29 8.00 2.81
C GLU A 56 23.28 6.51 3.18
N ALA A 57 22.39 6.07 4.08
CA ALA A 57 22.30 4.67 4.48
C ALA A 57 21.87 3.79 3.30
N LYS A 58 22.43 2.59 3.24
CA LYS A 58 21.90 1.52 2.39
C LYS A 58 20.63 0.97 3.04
N VAL A 59 19.49 1.04 2.32
CA VAL A 59 18.20 0.58 2.83
C VAL A 59 17.60 -0.43 1.87
N ILE A 60 17.41 -1.65 2.34
CA ILE A 60 16.80 -2.76 1.62
C ILE A 60 15.35 -2.91 2.09
N TRP A 61 14.42 -2.96 1.15
CA TRP A 61 13.00 -3.22 1.37
C TRP A 61 12.63 -4.56 0.73
N ASN A 62 12.29 -5.55 1.58
CA ASN A 62 11.76 -6.82 1.11
C ASN A 62 10.26 -6.72 0.81
N ASP A 63 9.94 -6.58 -0.46
CA ASP A 63 8.59 -6.48 -1.00
C ASP A 63 8.06 -7.87 -1.40
N TYR A 64 7.79 -8.71 -0.42
CA TYR A 64 7.37 -10.10 -0.66
C TYR A 64 6.04 -10.19 -1.44
N ASP A 65 5.04 -9.40 -1.03
CA ASP A 65 3.69 -9.37 -1.61
C ASP A 65 3.56 -8.46 -2.84
N ASN A 66 4.69 -7.99 -3.39
CA ASN A 66 4.76 -7.22 -4.61
C ASN A 66 3.93 -5.90 -4.59
N PHE A 67 3.98 -5.18 -3.47
CA PHE A 67 3.34 -3.88 -3.29
C PHE A 67 3.86 -2.83 -4.29
N ILE A 68 5.06 -2.99 -4.85
CA ILE A 68 5.57 -2.08 -5.90
C ILE A 68 4.64 -2.01 -7.11
N ASP A 69 3.98 -3.10 -7.48
CA ASP A 69 3.08 -3.12 -8.64
C ASP A 69 1.84 -2.28 -8.38
N ARG A 70 1.33 -2.29 -7.14
CA ARG A 70 0.24 -1.40 -6.72
C ARG A 70 0.65 0.06 -6.79
N LEU A 71 1.88 0.39 -6.37
CA LEU A 71 2.43 1.75 -6.49
C LEU A 71 2.56 2.17 -7.96
N ALA A 72 3.03 1.28 -8.83
CA ALA A 72 3.14 1.54 -10.26
C ALA A 72 1.78 1.72 -10.94
N ALA A 73 0.72 1.08 -10.41
CA ALA A 73 -0.64 1.16 -10.90
C ALA A 73 -1.44 2.39 -10.38
N ILE A 74 -0.81 3.30 -9.62
CA ILE A 74 -1.47 4.52 -9.10
C ILE A 74 -2.12 5.36 -10.21
N PRO A 75 -1.46 5.66 -11.35
CA PRO A 75 -2.08 6.45 -12.42
C PRO A 75 -3.36 5.80 -12.96
N GLN A 76 -3.35 4.49 -13.19
CA GLN A 76 -4.50 3.72 -13.66
C GLN A 76 -5.62 3.71 -12.61
N THR A 77 -5.26 3.53 -11.34
CA THR A 77 -6.21 3.57 -10.22
C THR A 77 -6.87 4.94 -10.12
N ASN A 78 -6.11 6.04 -10.26
CA ASN A 78 -6.66 7.39 -10.26
C ASN A 78 -7.58 7.63 -11.45
N ALA A 79 -7.24 7.12 -12.64
CA ALA A 79 -8.10 7.20 -13.82
C ALA A 79 -9.43 6.48 -13.60
N LEU A 80 -9.41 5.25 -13.07
CA LEU A 80 -10.63 4.52 -12.72
C LEU A 80 -11.48 5.28 -11.71
N LEU A 81 -10.88 5.83 -10.66
CA LEU A 81 -11.62 6.63 -9.67
C LEU A 81 -12.22 7.91 -10.29
N ALA A 82 -11.53 8.53 -11.25
CA ALA A 82 -12.04 9.69 -11.98
C ALA A 82 -13.28 9.33 -12.82
N GLU A 83 -13.31 8.15 -13.45
CA GLU A 83 -14.48 7.64 -14.18
C GLU A 83 -15.66 7.31 -13.24
N LEU A 84 -15.38 6.85 -12.02
CA LEU A 84 -16.40 6.48 -11.03
C LEU A 84 -17.04 7.68 -10.31
N ARG A 85 -16.28 8.76 -10.09
CA ARG A 85 -16.77 10.00 -9.43
C ARG A 85 -18.07 10.55 -10.02
N PRO A 86 -18.23 10.75 -11.33
CA PRO A 86 -19.46 11.28 -11.91
C PRO A 86 -20.66 10.32 -11.75
N ILE A 87 -20.43 9.00 -11.74
CA ILE A 87 -21.52 8.02 -11.54
C ILE A 87 -22.12 8.15 -10.12
N LEU A 88 -21.29 8.51 -9.14
CA LEU A 88 -21.68 8.57 -7.72
C LEU A 88 -21.82 10.00 -7.20
N VAL A 89 -21.89 11.00 -8.09
CA VAL A 89 -21.84 12.42 -7.70
C VAL A 89 -23.01 12.85 -6.82
N ASP A 90 -24.22 12.36 -7.13
CA ASP A 90 -25.45 12.71 -6.40
C ASP A 90 -25.69 11.84 -5.16
N LEU A 91 -24.89 10.78 -4.98
CA LEU A 91 -25.00 9.90 -3.82
C LEU A 91 -24.14 10.44 -2.66
N PRO A 92 -24.71 10.77 -1.49
CA PRO A 92 -23.91 11.27 -0.39
C PRO A 92 -22.83 10.28 0.08
N ARG A 93 -21.73 10.79 0.63
CA ARG A 93 -20.64 9.94 1.13
C ARG A 93 -21.14 8.96 2.19
N LYS A 94 -20.58 7.75 2.15
CA LYS A 94 -20.88 6.58 3.00
C LYS A 94 -22.27 5.99 2.81
N GLN A 95 -23.08 6.51 1.90
CA GLN A 95 -24.38 5.90 1.59
C GLN A 95 -24.21 4.67 0.71
N ARG A 96 -25.13 3.73 0.87
CA ARG A 96 -25.21 2.52 0.05
C ARG A 96 -25.53 2.91 -1.40
N VAL A 97 -24.84 2.29 -2.35
CA VAL A 97 -25.09 2.46 -3.78
C VAL A 97 -26.34 1.64 -4.15
N SER A 98 -27.27 2.25 -4.89
CA SER A 98 -28.47 1.54 -5.39
C SER A 98 -28.09 0.45 -6.39
N ASN A 99 -29.03 -0.44 -6.72
CA ASN A 99 -28.73 -1.54 -7.64
C ASN A 99 -28.40 -1.02 -9.05
N GLU A 100 -29.08 0.01 -9.51
CA GLU A 100 -28.89 0.62 -10.84
C GLU A 100 -27.51 1.28 -10.95
N LEU A 101 -27.10 2.05 -9.93
CA LEU A 101 -25.77 2.65 -9.88
C LEU A 101 -24.68 1.58 -9.72
N ARG A 102 -24.95 0.52 -8.95
CA ARG A 102 -24.01 -0.59 -8.76
C ARG A 102 -23.68 -1.28 -10.08
N GLU A 103 -24.67 -1.57 -10.92
CA GLU A 103 -24.43 -2.16 -12.25
C GLU A 103 -23.55 -1.26 -13.12
N SER A 104 -23.80 0.04 -13.10
CA SER A 104 -22.98 1.03 -13.82
C SER A 104 -21.52 1.05 -13.33
N VAL A 105 -21.32 1.03 -12.01
CA VAL A 105 -19.99 0.96 -11.38
C VAL A 105 -19.26 -0.32 -11.78
N LEU A 106 -19.90 -1.48 -11.68
CA LEU A 106 -19.28 -2.77 -12.02
C LEU A 106 -18.91 -2.85 -13.51
N LYS A 107 -19.75 -2.30 -14.40
CA LYS A 107 -19.47 -2.23 -15.83
C LYS A 107 -18.21 -1.40 -16.11
N VAL A 108 -18.05 -0.25 -15.47
CA VAL A 108 -16.84 0.59 -15.61
C VAL A 108 -15.61 -0.15 -15.11
N ILE A 109 -15.68 -0.77 -13.92
CA ILE A 109 -14.56 -1.55 -13.37
C ILE A 109 -14.16 -2.69 -14.31
N LYS A 110 -15.13 -3.45 -14.84
CA LYS A 110 -14.83 -4.57 -15.74
C LYS A 110 -14.26 -4.13 -17.07
N ALA A 111 -14.75 -3.02 -17.62
CA ALA A 111 -14.21 -2.44 -18.84
C ALA A 111 -12.77 -1.95 -18.63
N HIS A 112 -12.49 -1.31 -17.49
CA HIS A 112 -11.14 -0.89 -17.11
C HIS A 112 -10.20 -2.08 -16.97
N GLU A 113 -10.60 -3.12 -16.23
CA GLU A 113 -9.84 -4.35 -16.07
C GLU A 113 -9.56 -5.02 -17.42
N THR A 114 -10.55 -5.08 -18.31
CA THR A 114 -10.39 -5.65 -19.65
C THR A 114 -9.40 -4.85 -20.51
N LYS A 115 -9.43 -3.52 -20.40
CA LYS A 115 -8.57 -2.61 -21.16
C LYS A 115 -7.12 -2.61 -20.67
N HIS A 116 -6.93 -2.66 -19.35
CA HIS A 116 -5.62 -2.47 -18.72
C HIS A 116 -4.99 -3.75 -18.17
N GLY A 117 -5.75 -4.84 -18.08
CA GLY A 117 -5.32 -6.13 -17.55
C GLY A 117 -5.15 -6.18 -16.02
N TYR A 118 -5.42 -5.08 -15.32
CA TYR A 118 -5.19 -4.96 -13.88
C TYR A 118 -6.11 -3.94 -13.22
N VAL A 119 -6.55 -4.24 -12.00
CA VAL A 119 -7.22 -3.32 -11.08
C VAL A 119 -6.68 -3.56 -9.66
N ASP A 120 -6.28 -2.50 -8.95
CA ASP A 120 -5.94 -2.59 -7.53
C ASP A 120 -7.23 -2.68 -6.69
N TYR A 121 -7.79 -3.90 -6.60
CA TYR A 121 -9.03 -4.15 -5.86
C TYR A 121 -8.91 -3.85 -4.37
N VAL A 122 -7.71 -3.92 -3.79
CA VAL A 122 -7.49 -3.55 -2.38
C VAL A 122 -7.71 -2.04 -2.19
N THR A 123 -7.16 -1.22 -3.08
CA THR A 123 -7.40 0.24 -3.05
C THR A 123 -8.85 0.57 -3.39
N LEU A 124 -9.41 -0.09 -4.40
CA LEU A 124 -10.80 0.12 -4.81
C LEU A 124 -11.79 -0.26 -3.70
N SER A 125 -11.49 -1.30 -2.93
CA SER A 125 -12.27 -1.71 -1.76
C SER A 125 -12.39 -0.61 -0.73
N GLY A 126 -11.31 0.12 -0.44
CA GLY A 126 -11.36 1.29 0.46
C GLY A 126 -12.27 2.42 -0.05
N SER A 127 -12.47 2.49 -1.37
CA SER A 127 -13.27 3.50 -2.05
C SER A 127 -14.73 3.11 -2.24
N LEU A 128 -15.07 1.82 -2.21
CA LEU A 128 -16.41 1.35 -2.57
C LEU A 128 -17.00 0.29 -1.63
N LEU A 129 -16.22 -0.35 -0.75
CA LEU A 129 -16.73 -1.34 0.20
C LEU A 129 -16.81 -0.78 1.63
N PHE A 130 -17.48 -1.52 2.51
CA PHE A 130 -17.47 -1.20 3.94
C PHE A 130 -16.04 -1.32 4.52
N SER A 131 -15.71 -0.55 5.57
CA SER A 131 -14.32 -0.41 6.05
C SER A 131 -13.62 -1.71 6.46
N ALA A 132 -14.38 -2.75 6.79
CA ALA A 132 -13.89 -4.05 7.23
C ALA A 132 -13.87 -5.10 6.11
N LYS A 133 -14.16 -4.70 4.87
CA LYS A 133 -14.23 -5.56 3.70
C LYS A 133 -13.19 -5.14 2.67
N TYR A 134 -12.53 -6.12 2.08
CA TYR A 134 -11.73 -5.93 0.88
C TYR A 134 -11.88 -7.14 -0.03
N ALA A 135 -11.63 -6.90 -1.30
CA ALA A 135 -11.57 -7.88 -2.35
C ALA A 135 -10.20 -7.79 -3.03
N THR A 136 -9.74 -8.91 -3.58
CA THR A 136 -8.47 -8.99 -4.32
C THR A 136 -8.68 -9.22 -5.81
N ASN A 137 -9.93 -9.46 -6.23
CA ASN A 137 -10.31 -9.68 -7.62
C ASN A 137 -11.75 -9.20 -7.91
N TYR A 138 -12.10 -9.18 -9.19
CA TYR A 138 -13.42 -8.75 -9.66
C TYR A 138 -14.57 -9.53 -9.02
N ASP A 139 -14.48 -10.85 -8.96
CA ASP A 139 -15.60 -11.70 -8.52
C ASP A 139 -15.91 -11.49 -7.04
N GLN A 140 -14.88 -11.42 -6.19
CA GLN A 140 -15.04 -11.05 -4.79
C GLN A 140 -15.64 -9.65 -4.65
N PHE A 141 -15.12 -8.68 -5.42
CA PHE A 141 -15.58 -7.30 -5.36
C PHE A 141 -17.05 -7.16 -5.79
N ALA A 142 -17.42 -7.85 -6.87
CA ALA A 142 -18.76 -7.82 -7.44
C ALA A 142 -19.78 -8.43 -6.48
N ASN A 143 -19.42 -9.40 -5.65
CA ASN A 143 -20.35 -10.01 -4.69
C ASN A 143 -20.64 -9.15 -3.45
N GLU A 144 -19.92 -8.04 -3.26
CA GLU A 144 -20.07 -7.19 -2.08
C GLU A 144 -21.11 -6.06 -2.28
N THR A 145 -21.55 -5.49 -1.15
CA THR A 145 -22.40 -4.30 -1.16
C THR A 145 -21.54 -3.04 -1.31
N LEU A 146 -21.87 -2.21 -2.31
CA LEU A 146 -21.12 -0.98 -2.58
C LEU A 146 -21.64 0.21 -1.78
N TYR A 147 -20.73 1.11 -1.39
CA TYR A 147 -20.98 2.37 -0.69
C TYR A 147 -20.19 3.49 -1.36
N ASN A 148 -20.74 4.72 -1.46
CA ASN A 148 -19.96 5.84 -1.97
C ASN A 148 -18.91 6.30 -0.96
N ARG A 149 -17.69 5.78 -1.08
CA ARG A 149 -16.55 6.21 -0.27
C ARG A 149 -15.40 6.72 -1.12
N VAL A 150 -15.66 6.92 -2.42
CA VAL A 150 -14.66 7.31 -3.42
C VAL A 150 -13.93 8.56 -2.97
N LYS A 151 -12.61 8.51 -3.07
CA LYS A 151 -11.76 9.64 -2.72
C LYS A 151 -11.86 10.71 -3.81
N LEU A 152 -12.10 11.96 -3.41
CA LEU A 152 -12.19 13.08 -4.34
C LEU A 152 -10.82 13.54 -4.84
N THR A 153 -9.75 13.21 -4.10
CA THR A 153 -8.38 13.52 -4.47
C THR A 153 -7.63 12.27 -4.90
N ASP A 154 -6.66 12.44 -5.78
CA ASP A 154 -5.87 11.35 -6.33
C ASP A 154 -4.87 10.79 -5.30
N TYR A 155 -4.46 9.55 -5.52
CA TYR A 155 -3.33 8.93 -4.87
C TYR A 155 -2.03 9.42 -5.50
N ASN A 156 -1.00 9.59 -4.69
CA ASN A 156 0.32 10.03 -5.14
C ASN A 156 1.37 9.39 -4.22
N ALA A 157 2.37 8.75 -4.83
CA ALA A 157 3.51 8.12 -4.15
C ALA A 157 4.86 8.69 -4.62
N ASP A 158 4.88 9.89 -5.20
CA ASP A 158 6.07 10.51 -5.76
C ASP A 158 7.16 10.63 -4.69
N GLY A 159 8.29 9.98 -4.94
CA GLY A 159 9.44 9.96 -4.03
C GLY A 159 9.29 9.05 -2.80
N TYR A 160 8.22 8.27 -2.66
CA TYR A 160 7.96 7.45 -1.47
C TYR A 160 9.04 6.41 -1.18
N LEU A 161 9.59 5.72 -2.17
CA LEU A 161 10.67 4.74 -1.95
C LEU A 161 11.95 5.10 -2.71
N LYS A 162 12.13 6.40 -2.99
CA LYS A 162 13.31 6.89 -3.70
C LYS A 162 14.58 6.58 -2.91
N GLY A 163 15.51 5.86 -3.54
CA GLY A 163 16.79 5.47 -2.95
C GLY A 163 16.72 4.25 -2.02
N VAL A 164 15.55 3.60 -1.91
CA VAL A 164 15.40 2.31 -1.24
C VAL A 164 15.60 1.20 -2.27
N GLU A 165 16.44 0.21 -1.97
CA GLU A 165 16.66 -0.96 -2.82
C GLU A 165 15.54 -1.98 -2.58
N ARG A 166 14.78 -2.29 -3.63
CA ARG A 166 13.75 -3.34 -3.56
C ARG A 166 14.38 -4.71 -3.76
N VAL A 167 13.98 -5.66 -2.92
CA VAL A 167 14.19 -7.10 -3.11
C VAL A 167 12.86 -7.82 -2.90
N GLN A 168 12.75 -9.06 -3.37
CA GLN A 168 11.59 -9.92 -3.14
C GLN A 168 12.11 -11.33 -2.94
N ASP A 169 12.31 -11.72 -1.68
CA ASP A 169 12.99 -12.97 -1.34
C ASP A 169 12.54 -13.47 0.04
N ASP A 170 12.82 -14.74 0.35
CA ASP A 170 12.56 -15.29 1.68
C ASP A 170 13.38 -14.55 2.74
N TYR A 171 12.74 -14.23 3.87
CA TYR A 171 13.37 -13.42 4.91
C TYR A 171 14.62 -14.09 5.51
N LYS A 172 14.72 -15.42 5.54
CA LYS A 172 15.91 -16.13 6.02
C LYS A 172 17.05 -16.04 5.02
N VAL A 173 16.73 -16.06 3.72
CA VAL A 173 17.72 -15.83 2.64
C VAL A 173 18.28 -14.42 2.76
N LEU A 174 17.43 -13.41 2.93
CA LEU A 174 17.86 -12.02 3.10
C LEU A 174 18.66 -11.81 4.39
N PHE A 175 18.21 -12.39 5.51
CA PHE A 175 18.94 -12.34 6.76
C PHE A 175 20.36 -12.89 6.58
N ASN A 176 20.50 -14.07 5.98
CA ASN A 176 21.80 -14.67 5.74
C ASN A 176 22.66 -13.88 4.75
N ARG A 177 22.05 -13.24 3.74
CA ARG A 177 22.74 -12.40 2.75
C ARG A 177 23.33 -11.13 3.37
N TYR A 178 22.61 -10.52 4.31
CA TYR A 178 22.96 -9.20 4.84
C TYR A 178 23.48 -9.21 6.28
N LYS A 179 23.56 -10.36 6.97
CA LYS A 179 24.08 -10.42 8.34
C LYS A 179 25.51 -9.88 8.42
N SER A 180 25.70 -8.84 9.22
CA SER A 180 26.99 -8.23 9.53
C SER A 180 26.87 -7.44 10.84
N ASP A 181 27.98 -7.06 11.44
CA ASP A 181 28.01 -6.22 12.65
C ASP A 181 27.48 -4.79 12.41
N THR A 182 27.39 -4.39 11.14
CA THR A 182 26.91 -3.06 10.70
C THR A 182 25.49 -3.08 10.12
N THR A 183 24.79 -4.21 10.26
CA THR A 183 23.44 -4.39 9.72
C THR A 183 22.39 -4.22 10.80
N VAL A 184 21.36 -3.43 10.50
CA VAL A 184 20.17 -3.27 11.34
C VAL A 184 18.98 -3.92 10.65
N PHE A 185 18.45 -4.99 11.23
CA PHE A 185 17.26 -5.67 10.72
C PHE A 185 15.99 -5.07 11.32
N LEU A 186 15.05 -4.69 10.45
CA LEU A 186 13.68 -4.35 10.84
C LEU A 186 12.83 -5.61 10.70
N VAL A 187 12.24 -6.04 11.82
CA VAL A 187 11.54 -7.32 11.92
C VAL A 187 10.11 -7.08 12.36
N ASP A 188 9.19 -7.16 11.40
CA ASP A 188 7.76 -6.91 11.59
C ASP A 188 6.91 -8.01 10.90
N PRO A 189 7.02 -9.27 11.36
CA PRO A 189 6.37 -10.40 10.71
C PRO A 189 4.84 -10.34 10.86
N PRO A 190 4.09 -11.07 10.01
CA PRO A 190 2.66 -11.30 10.23
C PRO A 190 2.42 -11.90 11.64
N TYR A 191 1.43 -11.38 12.36
CA TYR A 191 1.09 -11.90 13.68
C TYR A 191 0.35 -13.25 13.53
N LEU A 192 0.75 -14.23 14.36
CA LEU A 192 0.25 -15.63 14.35
C LEU A 192 -1.28 -15.79 14.46
N SER A 193 -2.00 -14.74 14.88
CA SER A 193 -3.44 -14.75 15.12
C SER A 193 -4.21 -13.69 14.32
N THR A 194 -3.58 -13.02 13.36
CA THR A 194 -4.25 -12.08 12.46
C THR A 194 -4.44 -12.70 11.09
N ASP A 195 -5.64 -12.59 10.53
CA ASP A 195 -5.90 -12.93 9.13
C ASP A 195 -4.99 -12.08 8.24
N THR A 196 -4.15 -12.75 7.46
CA THR A 196 -3.05 -12.18 6.65
C THR A 196 -3.29 -12.35 5.16
N SER A 197 -4.46 -12.89 4.78
CA SER A 197 -4.82 -13.08 3.38
C SER A 197 -4.97 -11.74 2.68
N THR A 198 -3.93 -11.25 2.02
CA THR A 198 -3.98 -10.01 1.21
C THR A 198 -4.12 -10.32 -0.26
#